data_AF-T0YEX6-F1
#
_entry.id   AF-T0YEX6-F1
#
_cell.length_a   1.000
_cell.length_b   1.000
_cell.length_c   1.000
_cell.angle_alpha   90.00
_cell.angle_beta   90.00
_cell.angle_gamma   90.00
#
_symmetry.space_group_name_H-M   'P 1'
#
loop_
_entity.id
_entity.type
_entity.pdbx_description
1 polymer ?
#
loop_
_entity_poly.entity_id
_entity_poly.type
_entity_poly.pdbx_seq_one_letter_code
_entity_poly.pdbx_strand_id
1 'polypeptide(L)'
;MADLSYVRKLSVEPGAVVAERDLEHEVEVLHARFPVVVTVGQEINTPRLPTFMSNLKASKKAIRQLGPGEVNLAASSLAPVQKTVRVAVPQVPRKQIPITGNSPDDLARELLSRLRSEGVWP
;
A
#
# COMPACT_ATOMS: atom_id res chain seq x y z
N MET A 1 17.26 9.11 -12.98
CA MET A 1 16.17 8.13 -13.19
C MET A 1 14.96 8.68 -12.47
N ALA A 2 13.83 8.86 -13.15
CA ALA A 2 12.63 9.35 -12.49
C ALA A 2 12.03 8.23 -11.62
N ASP A 3 11.50 8.59 -10.46
CA ASP A 3 10.71 7.73 -9.57
C ASP A 3 9.29 8.30 -9.49
N LEU A 4 8.29 7.46 -9.73
CA LEU A 4 6.88 7.82 -9.62
C LEU A 4 6.24 6.92 -8.55
N SER A 5 5.83 7.51 -7.44
CA SER A 5 5.25 6.81 -6.30
C SER A 5 3.73 6.96 -6.22
N TYR A 6 3.08 6.02 -5.52
CA TYR A 6 1.63 6.02 -5.28
C TYR A 6 0.80 6.11 -6.57
N VAL A 7 1.26 5.40 -7.61
CA VAL A 7 0.59 5.41 -8.91
C VAL A 7 -0.65 4.50 -8.86
N ARG A 8 -1.81 5.10 -9.13
CA ARG A 8 -3.12 4.44 -9.20
C ARG A 8 -3.57 4.13 -10.63
N LYS A 9 -2.95 4.73 -11.65
CA LYS A 9 -3.18 4.41 -13.06
C LYS A 9 -1.93 4.69 -13.87
N LEU A 10 -1.62 3.81 -14.82
CA LEU A 10 -0.41 3.91 -15.63
C LEU A 10 -0.73 3.62 -17.10
N SER A 11 -0.32 4.52 -17.97
CA SER A 11 -0.35 4.37 -19.43
C SER A 11 1.08 4.44 -19.96
N VAL A 12 1.38 3.59 -20.95
CA VAL A 12 2.68 3.56 -21.61
C VAL A 12 2.55 4.18 -22.99
N GLU A 13 3.40 5.15 -23.27
CA GLU A 13 3.50 5.84 -24.56
C GLU A 13 4.87 5.61 -25.20
N PRO A 14 5.07 5.89 -26.49
CA PRO A 14 6.37 5.78 -27.12
C PRO A 14 7.42 6.66 -26.41
N GLY A 15 8.36 6.02 -25.72
CA GLY A 15 9.47 6.70 -25.03
C GLY A 15 9.16 7.25 -23.63
N ALA A 16 7.92 7.10 -23.14
CA ALA A 16 7.51 7.64 -21.85
C ALA A 16 6.38 6.84 -21.17
N VAL A 17 6.12 7.18 -19.91
CA VAL A 17 4.94 6.75 -19.16
C VAL A 17 4.15 7.97 -18.72
N VAL A 18 2.82 7.82 -18.68
CA VAL A 18 1.88 8.75 -18.08
C VAL A 18 1.25 8.06 -16.89
N ALA A 19 1.43 8.63 -15.70
CA ALA A 19 0.95 8.06 -14.44
C ALA A 19 -0.03 9.01 -13.75
N GLU A 20 -1.11 8.46 -13.20
CA GLU A 20 -1.96 9.19 -12.25
C GLU A 20 -1.52 8.79 -10.83
N ARG A 21 -1.13 9.79 -10.03
CA ARG A 21 -0.75 9.65 -8.63
C ARG A 21 -1.87 10.16 -7.74
N ASP A 22 -2.30 9.36 -6.77
CA ASP A 22 -3.28 9.75 -5.76
C ASP A 22 -2.56 10.35 -4.55
N LEU A 23 -2.90 11.58 -4.19
CA LEU A 23 -2.49 12.24 -2.94
C LEU A 23 -3.75 12.50 -2.12
N GLU A 24 -3.60 12.82 -0.83
CA GLU A 24 -4.75 12.91 0.09
C GLU A 24 -5.83 13.92 -0.36
N HIS A 25 -5.45 14.95 -1.12
CA HIS A 25 -6.34 16.05 -1.51
C HIS A 25 -6.43 16.27 -3.02
N GLU A 26 -5.59 15.60 -3.81
CA GLU A 26 -5.49 15.84 -5.24
C GLU A 26 -4.99 14.63 -6.02
N VAL A 27 -5.31 14.60 -7.31
CA VAL A 27 -4.77 13.61 -8.24
C VAL A 27 -3.87 14.35 -9.22
N GLU A 28 -2.63 13.90 -9.32
CA GLU A 28 -1.66 14.44 -10.27
C GLU A 28 -1.52 13.54 -11.48
N VAL A 29 -1.28 14.14 -12.64
CA VAL A 29 -0.90 13.44 -13.87
C VAL A 29 0.56 13.73 -14.18
N LEU A 30 1.40 12.71 -14.08
CA LEU A 30 2.84 12.79 -14.21
C LEU A 30 3.30 12.16 -15.51
N HIS A 31 4.25 12.80 -16.20
CA HIS A 31 4.85 12.28 -17.42
C HIS A 31 6.37 12.07 -17.22
N ALA A 32 6.87 10.87 -17.47
CA ALA A 32 8.29 10.54 -17.29
C ALA A 32 8.86 9.74 -18.48
N ARG A 33 10.07 10.09 -18.93
CA ARG A 33 10.79 9.36 -19.98
C ARG A 33 11.51 8.13 -19.39
N PHE A 34 11.69 7.10 -20.21
CA PHE A 34 12.49 5.94 -19.83
C PHE A 34 13.98 6.28 -19.66
N PRO A 35 14.71 5.63 -18.74
CA PRO A 35 14.24 4.66 -17.75
C PRO A 35 13.55 5.33 -16.53
N VAL A 36 12.50 4.68 -16.03
CA VAL A 36 11.68 5.14 -14.89
C VAL A 36 11.39 3.97 -13.96
N VAL A 37 11.34 4.24 -12.65
CA VAL A 37 10.84 3.32 -11.63
C VAL A 37 9.48 3.80 -11.16
N VAL A 38 8.55 2.86 -11.02
CA VAL A 38 7.17 3.16 -10.63
C VAL A 38 6.78 2.26 -9.47
N THR A 39 6.28 2.84 -8.38
CA THR A 39 5.60 2.10 -7.31
C THR A 39 4.10 2.32 -7.44
N VAL A 40 3.34 1.24 -7.36
CA VAL A 40 1.89 1.24 -7.56
C VAL A 40 1.17 0.89 -6.26
N GLY A 41 0.03 1.54 -6.03
CA GLY A 41 -0.86 1.17 -4.93
C GLY A 41 -1.73 -0.04 -5.29
N GLN A 42 -2.55 -0.48 -4.33
CA GLN A 42 -3.44 -1.65 -4.53
C GLN A 42 -4.60 -1.36 -5.49
N GLU A 43 -4.93 -0.08 -5.64
CA GLU A 43 -5.99 0.46 -6.48
C GLU A 43 -5.65 0.45 -7.98
N ILE A 44 -4.40 0.17 -8.36
CA ILE A 44 -3.94 0.19 -9.76
C ILE A 44 -4.76 -0.73 -10.68
N ASN A 45 -5.17 -1.88 -10.16
CA ASN A 45 -6.05 -2.84 -10.82
C ASN A 45 -6.55 -3.91 -9.84
N THR A 46 -7.53 -4.70 -10.30
CA THR A 46 -7.89 -5.97 -9.66
C THR A 46 -7.07 -7.09 -10.30
N PRO A 47 -6.23 -7.84 -9.55
CA PRO A 47 -5.49 -8.97 -10.09
C PRO A 47 -6.42 -10.01 -10.71
N ARG A 48 -6.11 -10.43 -11.93
CA ARG A 48 -6.93 -11.43 -12.65
C ARG A 48 -6.74 -12.81 -12.03
N LEU A 49 -7.82 -13.58 -11.94
CA LEU A 49 -7.74 -14.99 -11.52
C LEU A 49 -6.95 -15.79 -12.57
N PRO A 50 -5.95 -16.58 -12.18
CA PRO A 50 -5.19 -17.36 -13.13
C PRO A 50 -6.02 -18.54 -13.66
N THR A 51 -5.76 -18.93 -14.91
CA THR A 51 -6.37 -20.14 -15.49
C THR A 51 -5.59 -21.39 -15.09
N PHE A 52 -6.23 -22.56 -15.11
CA PHE A 52 -5.56 -23.85 -14.87
C PHE A 52 -4.32 -24.03 -15.77
N MET A 53 -4.44 -23.70 -17.06
CA MET A 53 -3.34 -23.80 -18.02
C MET A 53 -2.20 -22.82 -17.70
N SER A 54 -2.52 -21.60 -17.26
CA SER A 54 -1.51 -20.63 -16.82
C SER A 54 -0.74 -21.13 -15.60
N ASN A 55 -1.44 -21.74 -14.63
CA ASN A 55 -0.82 -22.33 -13.44
C ASN A 55 0.13 -23.48 -13.80
N LEU A 56 -0.31 -24.40 -14.67
CA LEU A 56 0.54 -25.51 -15.12
C LEU A 56 1.78 -25.05 -15.89
N LYS A 57 1.66 -23.98 -16.68
CA LYS A 57 2.80 -23.39 -17.39
C LYS A 57 3.77 -22.70 -16.41
N ALA A 58 3.24 -21.97 -15.45
CA ALA A 58 4.04 -21.29 -14.43
C ALA A 58 4.83 -22.29 -13.56
N SER A 59 4.20 -23.39 -13.14
CA SER A 59 4.87 -24.41 -12.32
C SER A 59 6.00 -25.15 -13.04
N LYS A 60 5.92 -25.27 -14.37
CA LYS A 60 6.97 -25.86 -15.22
C LYS A 60 8.07 -24.89 -15.60
N LYS A 61 7.84 -23.57 -15.46
CA LYS A 61 8.83 -22.56 -15.86
C LYS A 61 10.00 -22.60 -14.88
N ALA A 62 11.20 -22.88 -15.40
CA ALA A 62 12.41 -22.89 -14.58
C ALA A 62 12.62 -21.51 -13.95
N ILE A 63 12.76 -21.49 -12.61
CA ILE A 63 13.07 -20.28 -11.85
C ILE A 63 14.58 -20.25 -11.65
N ARG A 64 15.25 -19.27 -12.26
CA ARG A 64 16.68 -19.04 -12.04
C ARG A 64 16.87 -18.40 -10.66
N GLN A 65 17.57 -19.10 -9.77
CA GLN A 65 18.05 -18.52 -8.53
C GLN A 65 19.38 -17.82 -8.80
N LEU A 66 19.50 -16.56 -8.37
CA LEU A 66 20.71 -15.76 -8.53
C LEU A 66 21.36 -15.57 -7.16
N GLY A 67 22.64 -15.92 -7.06
CA GLY A 67 23.47 -15.55 -5.91
C GLY A 67 24.08 -14.15 -6.06
N PRO A 68 24.57 -13.52 -4.96
CA PRO A 68 25.21 -12.20 -5.02
C PRO A 68 26.39 -12.11 -6.01
N GLY A 69 27.18 -13.17 -6.11
CA GLY A 69 28.34 -13.24 -7.01
C GLY A 69 27.96 -13.22 -8.50
N GLU A 70 26.74 -13.64 -8.87
CA GLU A 70 26.27 -13.60 -10.26
C GLU A 70 25.82 -12.21 -10.70
N VAL A 71 25.56 -11.31 -9.75
CA VAL A 71 25.09 -9.93 -10.00
C VAL A 71 26.10 -8.86 -9.57
N ASN A 72 27.36 -9.26 -9.36
CA ASN A 72 28.46 -8.38 -8.96
C ASN A 72 28.18 -7.59 -7.67
N LEU A 73 27.44 -8.19 -6.72
CA LEU A 73 27.17 -7.59 -5.42
C LEU A 73 28.16 -8.11 -4.37
N ALA A 74 28.86 -7.19 -3.71
CA ALA A 74 29.71 -7.52 -2.57
C ALA A 74 28.86 -7.89 -1.35
N ALA A 75 29.34 -8.85 -0.53
CA ALA A 75 28.64 -9.26 0.70
C ALA A 75 28.45 -8.09 1.69
N SER A 76 29.39 -7.15 1.73
CA SER A 76 29.31 -5.93 2.55
C SER A 76 28.14 -5.02 2.14
N SER A 77 27.76 -4.99 0.86
CA SER A 77 26.64 -4.19 0.36
C SER A 77 25.27 -4.76 0.77
N LEU A 78 25.23 -6.00 1.24
CA LEU A 78 24.00 -6.66 1.72
C LEU A 78 23.78 -6.47 3.23
N ALA A 79 24.75 -5.87 3.92
CA ALA A 79 24.62 -5.63 5.35
C ALA A 79 23.54 -4.57 5.62
N PRO A 80 22.60 -4.82 6.55
CA PRO A 80 21.57 -3.85 6.89
C PRO A 80 22.21 -2.61 7.54
N VAL A 81 21.81 -1.43 7.07
CA VAL A 81 22.26 -0.15 7.64
C VAL A 81 21.45 0.27 8.88
N GLN A 82 20.35 -0.43 9.17
CA GLN A 82 19.47 -0.19 10.31
C GLN A 82 19.28 -1.48 11.11
N LYS A 83 19.11 -1.32 12.43
CA LYS A 83 18.85 -2.43 13.36
C LYS A 83 17.51 -2.23 14.05
N THR A 84 16.66 -3.24 13.99
CA THR A 84 15.44 -3.29 14.81
C THR A 84 15.81 -3.39 16.28
N VAL A 85 15.47 -2.37 17.07
CA VAL A 85 15.78 -2.31 18.50
C VAL A 85 14.73 -3.02 19.35
N ARG A 86 13.45 -2.85 19.00
CA ARG A 86 12.32 -3.43 19.73
C ARG A 86 11.11 -3.52 18.81
N VAL A 87 10.33 -4.59 18.97
CA VAL A 87 8.99 -4.74 18.39
C VAL A 87 8.02 -4.81 19.55
N ALA A 88 6.98 -3.99 19.54
CA ALA A 88 5.94 -4.00 20.56
C ALA A 88 4.57 -3.91 19.90
N VAL A 89 3.60 -4.63 20.45
CA VAL A 89 2.20 -4.58 20.00
C VAL A 89 1.44 -3.70 20.97
N PRO A 90 0.92 -2.54 20.56
CA PRO A 90 0.10 -1.71 21.43
C PRO A 90 -1.20 -2.45 21.75
N GLN A 91 -1.47 -2.66 23.05
CA GLN A 91 -2.75 -3.17 23.50
C GLN A 91 -3.71 -1.98 23.63
N VAL A 92 -4.66 -1.87 22.70
CA VAL A 92 -5.72 -0.84 22.75
C VAL A 92 -7.03 -1.55 23.09
N PRO A 93 -7.36 -1.74 24.38
CA PRO A 93 -8.61 -2.40 24.77
C PRO A 93 -9.79 -1.55 24.31
N ARG A 94 -10.84 -2.21 23.79
CA ARG A 94 -12.10 -1.52 23.48
C ARG A 94 -12.75 -1.08 24.79
N LYS A 95 -13.19 0.17 24.89
CA LYS A 95 -13.87 0.70 26.09
C LYS A 95 -15.22 0.05 26.38
N GLN A 96 -15.86 -0.55 25.37
CA GLN A 96 -17.16 -1.26 25.47
C GLN A 96 -18.26 -0.44 26.17
N ILE A 97 -18.29 0.88 25.95
CA ILE A 97 -19.30 1.76 26.54
C ILE A 97 -20.61 1.57 25.78
N PRO A 98 -21.70 1.13 26.43
CA PRO A 98 -23.00 1.00 25.78
C PRO A 98 -23.61 2.39 25.52
N ILE A 99 -24.21 2.56 24.34
CA ILE A 99 -25.02 3.73 24.02
C ILE A 99 -26.49 3.36 24.28
N THR A 100 -27.17 4.11 25.13
CA THR A 100 -28.54 3.83 25.58
C THR A 100 -29.48 4.97 25.21
N GLY A 101 -30.69 4.64 24.76
CA GLY A 101 -31.71 5.62 24.36
C GLY A 101 -33.01 4.92 23.96
N ASN A 102 -34.12 5.65 24.06
CA ASN A 102 -35.46 5.13 23.76
C ASN A 102 -35.93 5.45 22.33
N SER A 103 -35.15 6.26 21.62
CA SER A 103 -35.37 6.61 20.22
C SER A 103 -34.03 6.72 19.47
N PRO A 104 -34.03 6.64 18.13
CA PRO A 104 -32.83 6.88 17.33
C PRO A 104 -32.16 8.23 17.60
N ASP A 105 -32.94 9.27 17.87
CA ASP A 105 -32.43 10.61 18.18
C ASP A 105 -31.71 10.65 19.52
N ASP A 106 -32.23 9.95 20.54
CA ASP A 106 -31.58 9.86 21.85
C ASP A 106 -30.25 9.12 21.78
N LEU A 107 -30.21 8.01 21.02
CA LEU A 107 -28.99 7.25 20.79
C LEU A 107 -27.92 8.08 20.07
N ALA A 108 -28.31 8.86 19.05
CA ALA A 108 -27.40 9.74 18.32
C ALA A 108 -26.84 10.86 19.22
N ARG A 109 -27.67 11.45 20.09
CA ARG A 109 -27.24 12.47 21.06
C ARG A 109 -26.25 11.90 22.07
N GLU A 110 -26.55 10.73 22.63
CA GLU A 110 -25.65 10.06 23.58
C GLU A 110 -24.31 9.72 22.91
N LEU A 111 -24.33 9.19 21.68
CA LEU A 111 -23.11 8.92 20.92
C LEU A 111 -22.27 10.19 20.70
N LEU A 112 -22.88 11.26 20.20
CA LEU A 112 -22.17 12.53 19.93
C LEU A 112 -21.62 13.16 21.21
N SER A 113 -22.37 13.12 22.30
CA SER A 113 -21.93 13.58 23.62
C SER A 113 -20.65 12.87 24.05
N ARG A 114 -20.64 11.53 23.94
CA ARG A 114 -19.47 10.70 24.29
C ARG A 114 -18.29 11.00 23.38
N LEU A 115 -18.47 11.00 22.06
CA LEU A 115 -17.38 11.24 21.12
C LEU A 115 -16.74 12.63 21.30
N ARG A 116 -17.55 13.66 21.59
CA ARG A 116 -17.07 15.01 21.89
C ARG A 116 -16.30 15.07 23.21
N SER A 117 -16.81 14.42 24.26
CA SER A 117 -16.09 14.36 25.54
C SER A 117 -14.71 13.69 25.43
N GLU A 118 -14.55 12.79 24.46
CA GLU A 118 -13.28 12.10 24.21
C GLU A 118 -12.38 12.80 23.19
N GLY A 119 -12.84 13.90 22.57
CA GLY A 119 -12.08 14.65 21.57
C GLY A 119 -11.82 13.89 20.27
N VAL A 120 -12.55 12.80 20.02
CA VAL A 120 -12.44 11.97 18.80
C VAL A 120 -13.40 12.43 17.70
N TRP A 121 -14.27 13.38 18.00
CA TRP A 121 -15.21 13.98 17.05
C TRP A 121 -15.23 15.50 17.24
N PRO A 122 -15.16 16.29 16.14
CA PRO A 122 -15.15 17.74 16.20
C PRO A 122 -16.46 18.36 16.74
#